data_AF-X0U9G5-F1
#
_entry.id   AF-X0U9G5-F1
#
_cell.length_a   1.000
_cell.length_b   1.000
_cell.length_c   1.000
_cell.angle_alpha   90.00
_cell.angle_beta   90.00
_cell.angle_gamma   90.00
#
_symmetry.space_group_name_H-M   'P 1'
#
loop_
_entity.id
_entity.type
_entity.pdbx_description
1 polymer ?
#
loop_
_entity_poly.entity_id
_entity_poly.type
_entity_poly.pdbx_seq_one_letter_code
_entity_poly.pdbx_strand_id
1 'polypeptide(L)'
;TIMQVQVYGPCGSTGWTIGVQCPTALTSFQGSTTTGDLSCNLNPSQTYYHVPINGTAINPALYDMIFIDENGVTPASDGFINLVGEPHPWIQIQNGVVINTGTCVPNGYRLQECCDGDLYMASNSTYSGFSVGDVVQFKEGAQGTGGEKCATVLALINSATFDSVIQSGVAYACDDTVHCPVCP
;
A
#
# COMPACT_ATOMS: atom_id res chain seq x y z
N THR A 1 -15.70 -27.88 12.20
CA THR A 1 -16.62 -28.36 11.14
C THR A 1 -16.32 -29.81 10.85
N ILE A 2 -17.33 -30.68 10.78
CA ILE A 2 -17.15 -32.10 10.45
C ILE A 2 -17.53 -32.29 8.98
N MET A 3 -16.63 -32.84 8.17
CA MET A 3 -16.92 -33.24 6.79
C MET A 3 -17.30 -34.72 6.79
N GLN A 4 -18.50 -35.05 6.29
CA GLN A 4 -18.92 -36.43 6.04
C GLN A 4 -18.67 -36.77 4.57
N VAL A 5 -17.86 -37.80 4.33
CA VAL A 5 -17.63 -38.36 3.01
C VAL A 5 -18.30 -39.73 2.95
N GLN A 6 -19.29 -39.86 2.08
CA GLN A 6 -19.98 -41.13 1.83
C GLN A 6 -19.62 -41.63 0.43
N VAL A 7 -19.14 -42.87 0.35
CA VAL A 7 -18.73 -43.46 -0.93
C VAL A 7 -19.44 -44.80 -1.10
N TYR A 8 -20.02 -45.01 -2.28
CA TYR A 8 -20.73 -46.22 -2.64
C TYR A 8 -19.89 -47.03 -3.63
N GLY A 9 -19.58 -48.28 -3.28
CA GLY A 9 -18.86 -49.22 -4.13
C GLY A 9 -19.81 -50.18 -4.85
N PRO A 10 -19.65 -50.46 -6.16
CA PRO A 10 -20.49 -51.39 -6.90
C PRO A 10 -20.18 -52.89 -6.63
N CYS A 11 -19.15 -53.21 -5.84
CA CYS A 11 -18.68 -54.58 -5.58
C CYS A 11 -18.49 -54.82 -4.06
N GLY A 12 -18.53 -56.09 -3.64
CA GLY A 12 -18.40 -56.51 -2.22
C GLY A 12 -17.04 -56.22 -1.56
N SER A 13 -16.09 -55.63 -2.29
CA SER A 13 -14.88 -55.02 -1.75
C SER A 13 -14.65 -53.64 -2.39
N THR A 14 -14.22 -52.67 -1.58
CA THR A 14 -13.85 -51.33 -2.04
C THR A 14 -12.38 -51.34 -2.45
N GLY A 15 -12.10 -51.45 -3.75
CA GLY A 15 -10.74 -51.43 -4.30
C GLY A 15 -10.07 -50.05 -4.35
N TRP A 16 -10.50 -49.10 -3.51
CA TRP A 16 -9.96 -47.74 -3.49
C TRP A 16 -9.73 -47.28 -2.04
N THR A 17 -8.84 -46.31 -1.86
CA THR A 17 -8.52 -45.68 -0.57
C THR A 17 -8.67 -44.17 -0.72
N ILE A 18 -9.28 -43.50 0.25
CA ILE A 18 -9.26 -42.04 0.35
C ILE A 18 -8.11 -41.64 1.28
N GLY A 19 -7.22 -40.80 0.77
CA GLY A 19 -6.26 -40.06 1.58
C GLY A 19 -6.75 -38.63 1.74
N VAL A 20 -7.06 -38.20 2.96
CA VAL A 20 -7.25 -36.78 3.26
C VAL A 20 -5.91 -36.25 3.74
N GLN A 21 -5.33 -35.31 3.00
CA GLN A 21 -4.18 -34.57 3.47
C GLN A 21 -4.67 -33.26 4.10
N CYS A 22 -4.14 -32.94 5.28
CA CYS A 22 -4.37 -31.63 5.87
C CYS A 22 -3.81 -30.55 4.93
N PRO A 23 -4.49 -29.40 4.76
CA PRO A 23 -3.92 -28.28 4.02
C PRO A 23 -2.56 -27.93 4.61
N THR A 24 -1.54 -27.84 3.76
CA THR A 24 -0.25 -27.31 4.17
C THR A 24 -0.41 -25.80 4.39
N ALA A 25 0.24 -25.27 5.42
CA ALA A 25 0.29 -23.83 5.65
C ALA A 25 0.81 -23.12 4.38
N LEU A 26 0.13 -22.02 4.03
CA LEU A 26 0.50 -21.20 2.89
C LEU A 26 1.88 -20.58 3.09
N THR A 27 2.58 -20.30 1.99
CA THR A 27 3.86 -19.61 2.10
C THR A 27 3.64 -18.15 2.47
N SER A 28 4.40 -17.68 3.44
CA SER A 28 4.33 -16.30 3.93
C SER A 28 5.27 -15.36 3.19
N PHE A 29 4.90 -14.08 3.11
CA PHE A 29 5.78 -12.98 2.70
C PHE A 29 5.56 -11.77 3.61
N GLN A 30 6.51 -10.82 3.58
CA GLN A 30 6.42 -9.57 4.36
C GLN A 30 5.85 -8.44 3.48
N GLY A 31 4.89 -7.70 4.02
CA GLY A 31 4.30 -6.52 3.39
C GLY A 31 3.97 -5.42 4.39
N SER A 32 3.64 -4.23 3.92
CA SER A 32 3.09 -3.16 4.78
C SER A 32 1.66 -3.49 5.19
N THR A 33 1.12 -2.77 6.18
CA THR A 33 -0.32 -2.69 6.36
C THR A 33 -1.00 -2.20 5.08
N THR A 34 -2.15 -2.76 4.74
CA THR A 34 -2.94 -2.34 3.58
C THR A 34 -3.39 -0.89 3.72
N THR A 35 -3.22 -0.08 2.67
CA THR A 35 -3.68 1.32 2.62
C THR A 35 -4.60 1.57 1.43
N GLY A 36 -5.48 2.57 1.54
CA GLY A 36 -6.38 2.96 0.45
C GLY A 36 -5.65 3.52 -0.79
N ASP A 37 -4.50 4.17 -0.58
CA ASP A 37 -3.66 4.77 -1.62
C ASP A 37 -2.25 4.20 -1.59
N LEU A 38 -1.53 4.32 -2.71
CA LEU A 38 -0.13 3.94 -2.82
C LEU A 38 0.78 4.97 -2.13
N SER A 39 1.49 4.53 -1.09
CA SER A 39 2.48 5.33 -0.34
C SER A 39 3.82 4.60 -0.35
N CYS A 40 4.88 5.26 -0.83
CA CYS A 40 6.19 4.64 -1.06
C CYS A 40 7.07 4.51 0.19
N ASN A 41 6.64 5.05 1.31
CA ASN A 41 7.40 5.16 2.56
C ASN A 41 6.87 4.22 3.66
N LEU A 42 5.98 3.28 3.31
CA LEU A 42 5.51 2.28 4.27
C LEU A 42 6.49 1.11 4.33
N ASN A 43 7.03 0.88 5.53
CA ASN A 43 7.90 -0.24 5.80
C ASN A 43 7.09 -1.54 5.93
N PRO A 44 7.52 -2.62 5.25
CA PRO A 44 6.95 -3.95 5.46
C PRO A 44 7.10 -4.38 6.93
N SER A 45 5.99 -4.72 7.55
CA SER A 45 5.91 -5.09 8.99
C SER A 45 4.82 -6.12 9.29
N GLN A 46 4.00 -6.46 8.31
CA GLN A 46 2.94 -7.45 8.41
C GLN A 46 3.28 -8.70 7.62
N THR A 47 2.92 -9.84 8.20
CA THR A 47 3.05 -11.13 7.53
C THR A 47 1.75 -11.43 6.79
N TYR A 48 1.87 -11.67 5.50
CA TYR A 48 0.79 -12.12 4.64
C TYR A 48 1.11 -13.52 4.12
N TYR A 49 0.09 -14.19 3.61
CA TYR A 49 0.19 -15.52 3.03
C TYR A 49 -0.41 -15.50 1.65
N HIS A 50 0.07 -16.33 0.74
CA HIS A 50 -0.49 -16.37 -0.60
C HIS A 50 -0.56 -17.74 -1.25
N VAL A 51 -1.46 -17.82 -2.23
CA VAL A 51 -1.54 -18.91 -3.20
C VAL A 51 -1.05 -18.38 -4.54
N PRO A 52 0.19 -18.71 -4.95
CA PRO A 52 0.75 -18.23 -6.19
C PRO A 52 0.05 -18.87 -7.39
N ILE A 53 -0.47 -18.03 -8.28
CA ILE A 53 -0.96 -18.40 -9.63
C ILE A 53 0.12 -18.05 -10.65
N ASN A 54 0.62 -16.81 -10.61
CA ASN A 54 1.69 -16.32 -11.47
C ASN A 54 2.96 -15.94 -10.69
N GLY A 55 2.86 -15.79 -9.37
CA GLY A 55 4.00 -15.48 -8.53
C GLY A 55 4.89 -16.67 -8.21
N THR A 56 5.78 -16.46 -7.24
CA THR A 56 6.63 -17.50 -6.66
C THR A 56 6.29 -17.66 -5.19
N ALA A 57 6.83 -18.67 -4.51
CA ALA A 57 6.53 -18.92 -3.10
C ALA A 57 6.76 -17.69 -2.20
N ILE A 58 7.70 -16.79 -2.52
CA ILE A 58 8.03 -15.61 -1.69
C ILE A 58 7.68 -14.26 -2.33
N ASN A 59 7.37 -14.24 -3.64
CA ASN A 59 7.06 -13.00 -4.36
C ASN A 59 5.68 -13.13 -5.01
N PRO A 60 4.65 -12.46 -4.46
CA PRO A 60 3.34 -12.39 -5.08
C PRO A 60 3.39 -11.69 -6.44
N ALA A 61 2.54 -12.10 -7.36
CA ALA A 61 2.36 -11.47 -8.66
C ALA A 61 0.87 -11.33 -9.02
N LEU A 62 0.61 -10.84 -10.23
CA LEU A 62 -0.74 -10.61 -10.73
C LEU A 62 -1.61 -11.88 -10.63
N TYR A 63 -2.82 -11.72 -10.10
CA TYR A 63 -3.83 -12.75 -9.84
C TYR A 63 -3.56 -13.70 -8.68
N ASP A 64 -2.44 -13.55 -7.96
CA ASP A 64 -2.23 -14.33 -6.75
C ASP A 64 -3.28 -13.94 -5.67
N MET A 65 -3.67 -14.93 -4.86
CA MET A 65 -4.58 -14.69 -3.74
C MET A 65 -3.79 -14.43 -2.46
N ILE A 66 -4.11 -13.35 -1.76
CA ILE A 66 -3.45 -12.89 -0.54
C ILE A 66 -4.39 -13.04 0.66
N PHE A 67 -3.84 -13.55 1.75
CA PHE A 67 -4.53 -13.83 3.00
C PHE A 67 -3.76 -13.27 4.19
N ILE A 68 -4.48 -13.02 5.30
CA ILE A 68 -3.90 -12.58 6.57
C ILE A 68 -3.69 -13.75 7.56
N ASP A 69 -4.04 -14.97 7.16
CA ASP A 69 -3.81 -16.19 7.93
C ASP A 69 -3.20 -17.30 7.07
N GLU A 70 -2.44 -18.19 7.71
CA GLU A 70 -1.69 -19.26 7.07
C GLU A 70 -2.56 -20.35 6.42
N ASN A 71 -3.85 -20.40 6.75
CA ASN A 71 -4.78 -21.42 6.27
C ASN A 71 -5.58 -20.95 5.05
N GLY A 72 -5.38 -19.71 4.61
CA GLY A 72 -6.10 -19.14 3.47
C GLY A 72 -7.58 -18.92 3.72
N VAL A 73 -7.99 -18.67 4.97
CA VAL A 73 -9.41 -18.51 5.33
C VAL A 73 -9.87 -17.07 5.14
N THR A 74 -9.02 -16.11 5.48
CA THR A 74 -9.33 -14.68 5.57
C THR A 74 -8.55 -13.92 4.52
N PRO A 75 -9.20 -13.51 3.41
CA PRO A 75 -8.56 -12.73 2.37
C PRO A 75 -8.06 -11.38 2.90
N ALA A 76 -6.97 -10.87 2.34
CA ALA A 76 -6.51 -9.51 2.63
C ALA A 76 -7.53 -8.47 2.16
N SER A 77 -7.63 -7.37 2.90
CA SER A 77 -8.50 -6.24 2.55
C SER A 77 -8.05 -5.55 1.26
N ASP A 78 -8.99 -4.87 0.61
CA ASP A 78 -8.72 -4.07 -0.58
C ASP A 78 -7.75 -2.92 -0.30
N GLY A 79 -6.89 -2.60 -1.26
CA GLY A 79 -5.93 -1.49 -1.17
C GLY A 79 -4.54 -1.85 -1.68
N PHE A 80 -3.52 -1.15 -1.20
CA PHE A 80 -2.13 -1.30 -1.60
C PHE A 80 -1.29 -1.90 -0.47
N ILE A 81 -0.40 -2.83 -0.81
CA ILE A 81 0.59 -3.42 0.08
C ILE A 81 1.97 -3.19 -0.53
N ASN A 82 2.87 -2.55 0.21
CA ASN A 82 4.29 -2.49 -0.15
C ASN A 82 4.99 -3.76 0.25
N LEU A 83 5.84 -4.26 -0.63
CA LEU A 83 6.65 -5.46 -0.44
C LEU A 83 8.08 -5.08 -0.04
N VAL A 84 8.81 -6.06 0.49
CA VAL A 84 10.25 -5.92 0.73
C VAL A 84 10.99 -5.93 -0.61
N GLY A 85 11.91 -4.99 -0.82
CA GLY A 85 12.80 -4.95 -1.97
C GLY A 85 13.14 -3.53 -2.41
N GLU A 86 14.11 -3.40 -3.31
CA GLU A 86 14.48 -2.14 -3.96
C GLU A 86 14.54 -2.34 -5.48
N PRO A 87 13.90 -1.49 -6.31
CA PRO A 87 12.99 -0.40 -5.93
C PRO A 87 11.71 -0.95 -5.28
N HIS A 88 11.27 -0.32 -4.18
CA HIS A 88 10.15 -0.71 -3.32
C HIS A 88 8.95 -1.26 -4.13
N PRO A 89 8.76 -2.59 -4.22
CA PRO A 89 7.67 -3.16 -5.00
C PRO A 89 6.35 -3.01 -4.27
N TRP A 90 5.24 -2.97 -5.00
CA TRP A 90 3.89 -2.94 -4.41
C TRP A 90 2.92 -3.81 -5.20
N ILE A 91 1.87 -4.24 -4.50
CA ILE A 91 0.72 -4.96 -5.07
C ILE A 91 -0.58 -4.24 -4.68
N GLN A 92 -1.54 -4.20 -5.61
CA GLN A 92 -2.90 -3.72 -5.36
C GLN A 92 -3.83 -4.92 -5.22
N ILE A 93 -4.59 -4.96 -4.13
CA ILE A 93 -5.49 -6.04 -3.76
C ILE A 93 -6.93 -5.61 -3.96
N GLN A 94 -7.74 -6.50 -4.53
CA GLN A 94 -9.20 -6.40 -4.55
C GLN A 94 -9.81 -7.77 -4.27
N ASN A 95 -10.64 -7.86 -3.23
CA ASN A 95 -11.22 -9.09 -2.69
C ASN A 95 -10.17 -10.18 -2.44
N GLY A 96 -9.01 -9.80 -1.90
CA GLY A 96 -7.88 -10.70 -1.68
C GLY A 96 -7.12 -11.13 -2.93
N VAL A 97 -7.42 -10.60 -4.12
CA VAL A 97 -6.70 -10.93 -5.36
C VAL A 97 -5.78 -9.79 -5.76
N VAL A 98 -4.55 -10.09 -6.17
CA VAL A 98 -3.66 -9.10 -6.77
C VAL A 98 -4.18 -8.69 -8.15
N ILE A 99 -4.62 -7.43 -8.28
CA ILE A 99 -5.16 -6.87 -9.53
C ILE A 99 -4.17 -5.97 -10.26
N ASN A 100 -3.11 -5.52 -9.58
CA ASN A 100 -2.07 -4.70 -10.17
C ASN A 100 -0.76 -4.85 -9.39
N THR A 101 0.35 -4.58 -10.04
CA THR A 101 1.69 -4.66 -9.46
C THR A 101 2.54 -3.52 -9.99
N GLY A 102 3.50 -3.04 -9.20
CA GLY A 102 4.46 -2.08 -9.70
C GLY A 102 5.63 -1.88 -8.78
N THR A 103 6.38 -0.83 -9.08
CA THR A 103 7.47 -0.32 -8.24
C THR A 103 7.13 1.09 -7.82
N CYS A 104 7.47 1.43 -6.57
CA CYS A 104 7.28 2.77 -6.06
C CYS A 104 8.49 3.60 -6.47
N VAL A 105 8.24 4.63 -7.28
CA VAL A 105 9.25 5.59 -7.74
C VAL A 105 8.61 6.95 -7.51
N PRO A 106 8.71 7.48 -6.28
CA PRO A 106 7.95 8.65 -5.87
C PRO A 106 8.07 9.77 -6.90
N ASN A 107 6.92 10.26 -7.37
CA ASN A 107 6.84 11.43 -8.25
C ASN A 107 6.15 12.62 -7.58
N GLY A 108 5.80 12.48 -6.29
CA GLY A 108 5.21 13.55 -5.51
C GLY A 108 5.14 13.25 -4.02
N TYR A 109 4.47 14.17 -3.33
CA TYR A 109 4.30 14.20 -1.89
C TYR A 109 2.81 14.34 -1.55
N ARG A 110 2.36 13.60 -0.54
CA ARG A 110 1.11 13.90 0.16
C ARG A 110 1.42 14.86 1.30
N LEU A 111 0.79 16.01 1.27
CA LEU A 111 0.98 17.11 2.19
C LEU A 111 -0.25 17.20 3.11
N GLN A 112 -0.03 17.52 4.38
CA GLN A 112 -1.08 17.93 5.30
C GLN A 112 -0.86 19.38 5.71
N GLU A 113 -1.82 20.23 5.37
CA GLU A 113 -1.80 21.65 5.67
C GLU A 113 -1.77 21.91 7.19
N CYS A 114 -1.02 22.92 7.60
CA CYS A 114 -0.69 23.17 9.01
C CYS A 114 -1.85 23.72 9.86
N CYS A 115 -2.81 24.41 9.26
CA CYS A 115 -3.90 25.14 9.92
C CYS A 115 -5.21 24.34 10.00
N ASP A 116 -5.67 23.80 8.87
CA ASP A 116 -6.94 23.09 8.75
C ASP A 116 -6.76 21.56 8.70
N GLY A 117 -5.54 21.09 8.40
CA GLY A 117 -5.23 19.67 8.28
C GLY A 117 -5.67 19.05 6.96
N ASP A 118 -6.06 19.86 5.96
CA ASP A 118 -6.47 19.41 4.64
C ASP A 118 -5.30 18.74 3.90
N LEU A 119 -5.65 17.80 3.04
CA LEU A 119 -4.67 16.98 2.32
C LEU A 119 -4.49 17.47 0.89
N TYR A 120 -3.23 17.61 0.48
CA TYR A 120 -2.85 18.03 -0.87
C TYR A 120 -1.81 17.07 -1.47
N MET A 121 -1.73 17.07 -2.79
CA MET A 121 -0.74 16.32 -3.56
C MET A 121 0.12 17.26 -4.39
N ALA A 122 1.42 17.28 -4.10
CA ALA A 122 2.39 18.10 -4.82
C ALA A 122 3.36 17.23 -5.61
N SER A 123 3.72 17.67 -6.82
CA SER A 123 4.75 17.04 -7.63
C SER A 123 6.14 17.22 -7.01
N ASN A 124 7.02 16.23 -7.14
CA ASN A 124 8.43 16.36 -6.76
C ASN A 124 9.35 16.80 -7.91
N SER A 125 8.78 17.13 -9.08
CA SER A 125 9.55 17.49 -10.27
C SER A 125 10.34 18.79 -10.12
N THR A 126 9.84 19.75 -9.34
CA THR A 126 10.49 21.04 -9.10
C THR A 126 11.33 21.02 -7.83
N TYR A 127 10.79 20.42 -6.77
CA TYR A 127 11.47 20.26 -5.49
C TYR A 127 11.43 18.80 -5.08
N SER A 128 12.60 18.21 -4.86
CA SER A 128 12.76 16.81 -4.48
C SER A 128 13.67 16.69 -3.25
N GLY A 129 13.68 15.50 -2.64
CA GLY A 129 14.53 15.20 -1.48
C GLY A 129 13.88 15.41 -0.12
N PHE A 130 12.59 15.80 -0.07
CA PHE A 130 11.86 15.85 1.21
C PHE A 130 11.58 14.47 1.77
N SER A 131 11.69 14.35 3.08
CA SER A 131 11.35 13.18 3.87
C SER A 131 10.01 13.39 4.58
N VAL A 132 9.40 12.28 5.02
CA VAL A 132 8.20 12.33 5.86
C VAL A 132 8.51 13.09 7.15
N GLY A 133 7.66 14.04 7.51
CA GLY A 133 7.82 14.93 8.66
C GLY A 133 8.47 16.27 8.32
N ASP A 134 9.05 16.43 7.13
CA ASP A 134 9.52 17.75 6.68
C ASP A 134 8.33 18.69 6.49
N VAL A 135 8.52 19.98 6.80
CA VAL A 135 7.54 21.02 6.47
C VAL A 135 8.00 21.78 5.24
N VAL A 136 7.05 22.06 4.35
CA VAL A 136 7.25 22.75 3.08
C VAL A 136 6.26 23.89 2.91
N GLN A 137 6.67 24.90 2.15
CA GLN A 137 5.74 25.91 1.63
C GLN A 137 5.17 25.43 0.30
N PHE A 138 3.86 25.57 0.11
CA PHE A 138 3.19 25.20 -1.12
C PHE A 138 2.11 26.22 -1.50
N LYS A 139 1.66 26.15 -2.75
CA LYS A 139 0.46 26.86 -3.23
C LYS A 139 -0.58 25.88 -3.72
N GLU A 140 -1.83 26.16 -3.41
CA GLU A 140 -2.97 25.40 -3.89
C GLU A 140 -3.25 25.64 -5.37
N GLY A 141 -3.95 24.69 -6.00
CA GLY A 141 -4.37 24.73 -7.38
C GLY A 141 -3.31 24.20 -8.34
N ALA A 142 -3.76 23.58 -9.43
CA ALA A 142 -2.88 23.23 -10.54
C ALA A 142 -2.22 24.53 -11.07
N GLN A 143 -0.88 24.55 -11.10
CA GLN A 143 -0.01 25.72 -11.37
C GLN A 143 0.26 26.69 -10.20
N GLY A 144 -0.21 26.41 -8.98
CA GLY A 144 0.14 27.22 -7.80
C GLY A 144 -0.43 28.64 -7.83
N THR A 145 -1.65 28.80 -8.34
CA THR A 145 -2.36 30.08 -8.42
C THR A 145 -3.01 30.49 -7.09
N GLY A 146 -3.13 29.56 -6.14
CA GLY A 146 -3.67 29.79 -4.80
C GLY A 146 -2.74 30.56 -3.87
N GLY A 147 -3.21 30.72 -2.63
CA GLY A 147 -2.42 31.30 -1.56
C GLY A 147 -1.21 30.43 -1.21
N GLU A 148 -0.14 31.06 -0.74
CA GLU A 148 0.98 30.35 -0.13
C GLU A 148 0.55 29.82 1.23
N LYS A 149 0.86 28.56 1.51
CA LYS A 149 0.52 27.81 2.72
C LYS A 149 1.71 26.96 3.15
N CYS A 150 1.66 26.43 4.38
CA CYS A 150 2.63 25.44 4.85
C CYS A 150 1.96 24.10 5.08
N ALA A 151 2.71 23.03 4.85
CA ALA A 151 2.25 21.67 5.10
C ALA A 151 3.38 20.75 5.54
N THR A 152 3.02 19.74 6.33
CA THR A 152 3.91 18.62 6.65
C THR A 152 3.81 17.54 5.57
N VAL A 153 4.95 17.01 5.15
CA VAL A 153 5.03 15.84 4.25
C VAL A 153 4.60 14.60 5.01
N LEU A 154 3.45 14.02 4.66
CA LEU A 154 2.94 12.79 5.28
C LEU A 154 3.41 11.53 4.55
N ALA A 155 3.60 11.60 3.25
CA ALA A 155 4.00 10.45 2.45
C ALA A 155 4.68 10.85 1.14
N LEU A 156 5.56 9.98 0.66
CA LEU A 156 6.04 9.95 -0.71
C LEU A 156 5.05 9.12 -1.53
N ILE A 157 4.61 9.62 -2.68
CA ILE A 157 3.53 9.00 -3.47
C ILE A 157 3.91 8.85 -4.95
N ASN A 158 3.24 7.91 -5.60
CA ASN A 158 3.14 7.83 -7.06
C ASN A 158 1.72 8.29 -7.46
N SER A 159 1.58 9.54 -7.89
CA SER A 159 0.28 10.09 -8.33
C SER A 159 0.31 10.57 -9.78
N ALA A 160 -0.83 10.46 -10.46
CA ALA A 160 -1.04 11.06 -11.77
C ALA A 160 -1.64 12.49 -11.67
N THR A 161 -2.14 12.88 -10.49
CA THR A 161 -2.81 14.16 -10.28
C THR A 161 -2.18 14.91 -9.12
N PHE A 162 -1.89 16.19 -9.35
CA PHE A 162 -1.35 17.11 -8.36
C PHE A 162 -2.22 18.36 -8.33
N ASP A 163 -2.63 18.76 -7.14
CA ASP A 163 -3.50 19.91 -6.86
C ASP A 163 -2.76 21.02 -6.11
N SER A 164 -1.45 20.86 -5.93
CA SER A 164 -0.59 21.84 -5.30
C SER A 164 0.81 21.86 -5.91
N VAL A 165 1.55 22.95 -5.66
CA VAL A 165 2.92 23.14 -6.11
C VAL A 165 3.78 23.63 -4.95
N ILE A 166 4.81 22.85 -4.58
CA ILE A 166 5.81 23.27 -3.59
C ILE A 166 6.56 24.49 -4.11
N GLN A 167 6.71 25.51 -3.28
CA GLN A 167 7.39 26.76 -3.62
C GLN A 167 8.80 26.85 -3.04
N SER A 168 9.02 26.26 -1.87
CA SER A 168 10.29 26.30 -1.14
C SER A 168 10.32 25.21 -0.07
N GLY A 169 11.52 24.86 0.39
CA GLY A 169 11.78 23.64 1.15
C GLY A 169 12.56 23.80 2.45
N VAL A 170 12.33 22.77 3.28
CA VAL A 170 12.98 22.27 4.51
C VAL A 170 13.33 23.28 5.61
N ALA A 171 12.81 22.96 6.80
CA ALA A 171 13.15 23.52 8.11
C ALA A 171 12.24 24.63 8.65
N TYR A 172 11.11 24.91 8.00
CA TYR A 172 10.05 25.66 8.66
C TYR A 172 9.33 24.75 9.65
N ALA A 173 8.74 25.34 10.68
CA ALA A 173 7.77 24.65 11.52
C ALA A 173 6.39 25.18 11.17
N CYS A 174 5.32 24.41 11.42
CA CYS A 174 3.97 24.88 11.15
C CYS A 174 3.61 26.16 11.93
N ASP A 175 4.34 26.45 13.01
CA ASP A 175 4.22 27.67 13.82
C ASP A 175 5.20 28.79 13.42
N ASP A 176 5.95 28.64 12.32
CA ASP A 176 6.81 29.70 11.78
C ASP A 176 5.95 30.82 11.17
N THR A 177 5.64 31.84 11.96
CA THR A 177 4.82 32.97 11.50
C THR A 177 5.52 33.91 10.51
N VAL A 178 6.82 33.71 10.23
CA VAL A 178 7.56 34.51 9.26
C VAL A 178 7.40 33.93 7.86
N HIS A 179 7.42 32.60 7.75
CA HIS A 179 7.39 31.90 6.47
C HIS A 179 6.04 31.21 6.22
N CYS A 180 5.33 30.80 7.27
CA CYS A 180 3.99 30.23 7.15
C CYS A 180 2.93 31.30 7.43
N PRO A 181 1.85 31.36 6.64
CA PRO A 181 0.71 32.20 6.99
C PRO A 181 0.17 31.81 8.37
N VAL A 182 -0.23 32.81 9.15
CA VAL A 182 -0.84 32.57 10.45
C VAL A 182 -2.20 31.93 10.24
N CYS A 183 -2.45 30.80 10.90
CA CYS A 183 -3.73 30.14 10.88
C CYS A 183 -4.82 31.07 11.47
N PRO A 184 -5.95 31.25 10.78
CA PRO A 184 -7.04 32.12 11.24
C PRO A 184 -7.75 31.61 12.50
#